data_AF-A0A7C2Q4P1-F1
#
_entry.id   AF-A0A7C2Q4P1-F1
#
_cell.length_a   1.000
_cell.length_b   1.000
_cell.length_c   1.000
_cell.angle_alpha   90.00
_cell.angle_beta   90.00
_cell.angle_gamma   90.00
#
_symmetry.space_group_name_H-M   'P 1'
#
loop_
_entity.id
_entity.type
_entity.pdbx_description
1 polymer ?
#
loop_
_entity_poly.entity_id
_entity_poly.type
_entity_poly.pdbx_seq_one_letter_code
_entity_poly.pdbx_strand_id
1 'polypeptide(L)'
;MLTLAPVDEEKERIERLIARLRVGEGIEELHRPGQSVPLSLIRRLKEEVARLIRVEIPAAVRVAEAARILAAACEDPVAHALACHASALARHFSGQYAEALGFYERAEAIYRDLGQEVEAARIARAKVDVLMYMGEYERALAVATWAREVFQRYGEWLLLAQVETNVGNIYHRLDRYREALQFYERAREIFSQYGDEMG
;
A
#
# COMPACT_ATOMS: atom_id res chain seq x y z
N MET A 1 -39.98 -0.59 15.77
CA MET A 1 -38.91 -1.56 15.46
C MET A 1 -38.04 -0.94 14.38
N LEU A 2 -36.90 -0.36 14.77
CA LEU A 2 -35.89 0.13 13.84
C LEU A 2 -35.11 -1.09 13.33
N THR A 3 -35.28 -1.44 12.06
CA THR A 3 -34.46 -2.44 11.36
C THR A 3 -33.05 -1.87 11.17
N LEU A 4 -32.12 -2.26 12.04
CA LEU A 4 -30.66 -2.20 11.83
C LEU A 4 -30.34 -3.22 10.70
N ALA A 5 -30.56 -2.91 9.43
CA ALA A 5 -29.71 -2.18 8.47
C ALA A 5 -28.65 -3.12 7.82
N PRO A 6 -28.83 -3.54 6.54
CA PRO A 6 -28.02 -4.56 5.84
C PRO A 6 -26.51 -4.30 5.69
N VAL A 7 -26.05 -3.11 6.08
CA VAL A 7 -24.63 -2.72 6.07
C VAL A 7 -23.81 -3.44 7.14
N ASP A 8 -24.40 -3.74 8.30
CA ASP A 8 -23.71 -4.47 9.38
C ASP A 8 -23.46 -5.94 8.99
N GLU A 9 -24.39 -6.55 8.25
CA GLU A 9 -24.26 -7.94 7.79
C GLU A 9 -23.14 -8.11 6.75
N GLU A 10 -22.99 -7.16 5.81
CA GLU A 10 -21.92 -7.20 4.80
C GLU A 10 -20.55 -7.04 5.47
N LYS A 11 -20.42 -6.08 6.39
CA LYS A 11 -19.18 -5.85 7.14
C LYS A 11 -18.79 -7.10 7.93
N GLU A 12 -19.71 -7.70 8.68
CA GLU A 12 -19.44 -8.93 9.41
C GLU A 12 -19.03 -10.09 8.48
N ARG A 13 -19.67 -10.20 7.31
CA ARG A 13 -19.32 -11.22 6.32
C ARG A 13 -17.89 -11.04 5.82
N ILE A 14 -17.48 -9.81 5.54
CA ILE A 14 -16.11 -9.48 5.14
C ILE A 14 -15.12 -9.84 6.25
N GLU A 15 -15.39 -9.47 7.50
CA GLU A 15 -14.49 -9.79 8.62
C GLU A 15 -14.38 -11.30 8.88
N ARG A 16 -15.50 -12.04 8.79
CA ARG A 16 -15.49 -13.52 8.88
C ARG A 16 -14.66 -14.14 7.77
N LEU A 17 -14.77 -13.65 6.54
CA LEU A 17 -13.96 -14.13 5.42
C LEU A 17 -12.48 -13.85 5.67
N ILE A 18 -12.13 -12.64 6.09
CA ILE A 18 -10.75 -12.26 6.42
C ILE A 18 -10.17 -13.17 7.51
N ALA A 19 -10.94 -13.47 8.56
CA ALA A 19 -10.48 -14.37 9.62
C ALA A 19 -10.14 -15.77 9.10
N ARG A 20 -10.94 -16.32 8.18
CA ARG A 20 -10.66 -17.62 7.52
C ARG A 20 -9.41 -17.54 6.63
N LEU A 21 -9.30 -16.50 5.79
CA LEU A 21 -8.17 -16.32 4.88
C LEU A 21 -6.85 -16.20 5.63
N ARG A 22 -6.86 -15.55 6.80
CA ARG A 22 -5.68 -15.47 7.67
C ARG A 22 -5.17 -16.83 8.08
N VAL A 23 -6.03 -17.82 8.33
CA VAL A 23 -5.62 -19.18 8.72
C VAL A 23 -5.46 -20.13 7.52
N GLY A 24 -5.60 -19.62 6.28
CA GLY A 24 -5.43 -20.40 5.05
C GLY A 24 -6.68 -21.12 4.59
N GLU A 25 -7.84 -20.77 5.13
CA GLU A 25 -9.12 -21.34 4.73
C GLU A 25 -9.88 -20.43 3.76
N GLY A 26 -10.66 -21.04 2.87
CA GLY A 26 -11.65 -20.33 2.04
C GLY A 26 -11.09 -19.66 0.78
N ILE A 27 -9.78 -19.74 0.50
CA ILE A 27 -9.18 -19.22 -0.76
C ILE A 27 -9.82 -19.88 -1.99
N GLU A 28 -10.06 -21.19 -1.93
CA GLU A 28 -10.66 -21.97 -3.04
C GLU A 28 -12.14 -21.62 -3.29
N GLU A 29 -12.80 -20.99 -2.31
CA GLU A 29 -14.22 -20.65 -2.34
C GLU A 29 -14.49 -19.20 -2.77
N LEU A 30 -13.42 -18.42 -3.03
CA LEU A 30 -13.48 -16.96 -3.13
C LEU A 30 -14.34 -16.43 -4.27
N HIS A 31 -14.45 -17.16 -5.38
CA HIS A 31 -15.25 -16.70 -6.51
C HIS A 31 -16.01 -17.84 -7.17
N ARG A 32 -17.32 -17.62 -7.37
CA ARG A 32 -18.17 -18.41 -8.25
C ARG A 32 -18.44 -17.60 -9.52
N PRO A 33 -18.33 -18.21 -10.72
CA PRO A 33 -18.65 -17.53 -11.98
C PRO A 33 -20.01 -16.84 -11.91
N GLY A 34 -20.06 -15.54 -12.21
CA GLY A 34 -21.28 -14.71 -12.17
C GLY A 34 -21.57 -13.99 -10.85
N GLN A 35 -20.76 -14.18 -9.81
CA GLN A 35 -20.89 -13.42 -8.56
C GLN A 35 -20.05 -12.15 -8.60
N SER A 36 -20.68 -10.99 -8.43
CA SER A 36 -19.98 -9.70 -8.33
C SER A 36 -19.10 -9.65 -7.08
N VAL A 37 -17.84 -9.26 -7.25
CA VAL A 37 -16.89 -9.01 -6.16
C VAL A 37 -16.92 -7.53 -5.83
N PRO A 38 -17.36 -7.12 -4.63
CA PRO A 38 -17.45 -5.71 -4.30
C PRO A 38 -16.05 -5.12 -4.06
N LEU A 39 -15.80 -3.92 -4.59
CA LEU A 39 -14.54 -3.20 -4.41
C LEU A 39 -14.22 -2.95 -2.92
N SER A 40 -15.24 -2.81 -2.08
CA SER A 40 -15.13 -2.67 -0.62
C SER A 40 -14.39 -3.85 0.02
N LEU A 41 -14.61 -5.08 -0.46
CA LEU A 41 -13.92 -6.27 0.00
C LEU A 41 -12.43 -6.22 -0.38
N ILE A 42 -12.10 -5.89 -1.63
CA ILE A 42 -10.69 -5.78 -2.07
C ILE A 42 -9.94 -4.72 -1.28
N ARG A 43 -10.59 -3.57 -1.04
CA ARG A 43 -10.05 -2.49 -0.22
C ARG A 43 -9.77 -2.97 1.21
N ARG A 44 -10.73 -3.67 1.82
CA ARG A 44 -10.57 -4.20 3.18
C ARG A 44 -9.46 -5.26 3.25
N LEU A 45 -9.33 -6.13 2.25
CA LEU A 45 -8.22 -7.09 2.17
C LEU A 45 -6.87 -6.38 2.08
N LYS A 46 -6.75 -5.31 1.28
CA LYS A 46 -5.52 -4.50 1.20
C LYS A 46 -5.18 -3.85 2.55
N GLU A 47 -6.16 -3.31 3.25
CA GLU A 47 -5.99 -2.74 4.59
C GLU A 47 -5.54 -3.80 5.60
N GLU A 48 -6.15 -4.98 5.54
CA GLU A 48 -5.78 -6.10 6.40
C GLU A 48 -4.35 -6.57 6.12
N VAL A 49 -3.91 -6.62 4.86
CA VAL A 49 -2.50 -6.86 4.53
C VAL A 49 -1.59 -5.83 5.17
N ALA A 50 -1.93 -4.54 5.10
CA ALA A 50 -1.15 -3.47 5.73
C ALA A 50 -1.07 -3.59 7.26
N ARG A 51 -2.06 -4.22 7.89
CA ARG A 51 -2.03 -4.57 9.32
C ARG A 51 -1.15 -5.81 9.57
N LEU A 52 -1.33 -6.86 8.78
CA LEU A 52 -0.68 -8.16 8.97
C LEU A 52 0.82 -8.15 8.70
N ILE A 53 1.33 -7.29 7.82
CA ILE A 53 2.79 -7.15 7.61
C ILE A 53 3.56 -6.81 8.89
N ARG A 54 2.90 -6.29 9.93
CA ARG A 54 3.49 -5.96 11.24
C ARG A 54 3.31 -7.06 12.30
N VAL A 55 2.49 -8.08 12.01
CA VAL A 55 2.02 -9.06 13.00
C VAL A 55 2.31 -10.50 12.56
N GLU A 56 1.93 -10.84 11.34
CA GLU A 56 2.02 -12.20 10.79
C GLU A 56 2.18 -12.14 9.27
N ILE A 57 3.43 -12.07 8.81
CA ILE A 57 3.77 -11.98 7.38
C ILE A 57 3.17 -13.13 6.55
N PRO A 58 3.19 -14.41 7.00
CA PRO A 58 2.54 -15.49 6.24
C PRO A 58 1.04 -15.27 6.00
N ALA A 59 0.31 -14.72 6.99
CA ALA A 59 -1.10 -14.36 6.79
C ALA A 59 -1.25 -13.19 5.82
N ALA A 60 -0.35 -12.20 5.85
CA ALA A 60 -0.37 -11.10 4.88
C ALA A 60 -0.23 -11.62 3.44
N VAL A 61 0.63 -12.61 3.20
CA VAL A 61 0.79 -13.25 1.88
C VAL A 61 -0.49 -13.97 1.46
N ARG A 62 -1.14 -14.73 2.36
CA ARG A 62 -2.41 -15.41 2.07
C ARG A 62 -3.53 -14.44 1.72
N VAL A 63 -3.67 -13.37 2.51
CA VAL A 63 -4.71 -12.35 2.29
C VAL A 63 -4.44 -11.54 1.00
N ALA A 64 -3.17 -11.25 0.69
CA ALA A 64 -2.81 -10.59 -0.57
C ALA A 64 -3.12 -11.49 -1.79
N GLU A 65 -2.86 -12.78 -1.69
CA GLU A 65 -3.21 -13.75 -2.74
C GLU A 65 -4.72 -13.84 -2.95
N ALA A 66 -5.50 -13.85 -1.87
CA ALA A 66 -6.96 -13.79 -1.94
C ALA A 66 -7.45 -12.52 -2.65
N ALA A 67 -6.89 -11.36 -2.33
CA ALA A 67 -7.21 -10.10 -2.99
C ALA A 67 -6.91 -10.17 -4.50
N ARG A 68 -5.80 -10.81 -4.89
CA ARG A 68 -5.42 -11.00 -6.29
C ARG A 68 -6.37 -11.90 -7.06
N ILE A 69 -6.76 -13.03 -6.46
CA ILE A 69 -7.74 -13.97 -7.05
C ILE A 69 -9.08 -13.26 -7.25
N LEU A 70 -9.57 -12.56 -6.23
CA LEU A 70 -10.83 -11.83 -6.28
C LEU A 70 -10.80 -10.67 -7.27
N ALA A 71 -9.70 -9.92 -7.34
CA ALA A 71 -9.55 -8.85 -8.31
C ALA A 71 -9.47 -9.39 -9.75
N ALA A 72 -8.86 -10.55 -9.98
CA ALA A 72 -8.84 -11.20 -11.29
C ALA A 72 -10.25 -11.60 -11.79
N ALA A 73 -11.22 -11.69 -10.89
CA ALA A 73 -12.60 -12.01 -11.20
C ALA A 73 -13.49 -10.78 -11.46
N CYS A 74 -12.96 -9.56 -11.39
CA CYS A 74 -13.67 -8.34 -11.76
C CYS A 74 -12.93 -7.57 -12.86
N GLU A 75 -13.67 -6.81 -13.66
CA GLU A 75 -13.12 -5.95 -14.72
C GLU A 75 -12.80 -4.53 -14.20
N ASP A 76 -12.62 -4.37 -12.89
CA ASP A 76 -12.37 -3.07 -12.25
C ASP A 76 -10.86 -2.80 -12.12
N PRO A 77 -10.30 -1.82 -12.85
CA PRO A 77 -8.88 -1.48 -12.76
C PRO A 77 -8.45 -1.09 -11.34
N VAL A 78 -9.31 -0.44 -10.55
CA VAL A 78 -9.00 -0.04 -9.17
C VAL A 78 -8.86 -1.29 -8.28
N ALA A 79 -9.69 -2.31 -8.49
CA ALA A 79 -9.55 -3.59 -7.78
C ALA A 79 -8.20 -4.25 -8.09
N HIS A 80 -7.78 -4.25 -9.35
CA HIS A 80 -6.45 -4.75 -9.75
C HIS A 80 -5.31 -3.95 -9.12
N ALA A 81 -5.41 -2.61 -9.09
CA ALA A 81 -4.40 -1.76 -8.48
C ALA A 81 -4.27 -2.00 -6.96
N LEU A 82 -5.41 -2.13 -6.26
CA LEU A 82 -5.44 -2.46 -4.84
C LEU A 82 -4.85 -3.84 -4.54
N ALA A 83 -5.20 -4.85 -5.34
CA ALA A 83 -4.65 -6.20 -5.17
C ALA A 83 -3.14 -6.27 -5.50
N CYS A 84 -2.68 -5.52 -6.51
CA CYS A 84 -1.26 -5.38 -6.80
C CYS A 84 -0.54 -4.69 -5.63
N HIS A 85 -1.10 -3.62 -5.06
CA HIS A 85 -0.54 -2.97 -3.88
C HIS A 85 -0.46 -3.91 -2.67
N ALA A 86 -1.52 -4.68 -2.40
CA ALA A 86 -1.52 -5.69 -1.34
C ALA A 86 -0.43 -6.74 -1.55
N SER A 87 -0.30 -7.25 -2.78
CA SER A 87 0.75 -8.21 -3.16
C SER A 87 2.14 -7.61 -2.97
N ALA A 88 2.34 -6.36 -3.39
CA ALA A 88 3.60 -5.65 -3.25
C ALA A 88 4.00 -5.48 -1.79
N LEU A 89 3.07 -5.11 -0.91
CA LEU A 89 3.31 -5.02 0.53
C LEU A 89 3.71 -6.39 1.11
N ALA A 90 2.95 -7.43 0.83
CA ALA A 90 3.24 -8.76 1.34
C ALA A 90 4.63 -9.27 0.90
N ARG A 91 5.00 -9.07 -0.36
CA ARG A 91 6.33 -9.45 -0.90
C ARG A 91 7.46 -8.59 -0.34
N HIS A 92 7.24 -7.28 -0.21
CA HIS A 92 8.20 -6.35 0.38
C HIS A 92 8.56 -6.80 1.81
N PHE A 93 7.57 -6.99 2.67
CA PHE A 93 7.81 -7.37 4.06
C PHE A 93 8.21 -8.83 4.25
N SER A 94 8.08 -9.67 3.21
CA SER A 94 8.65 -11.02 3.17
C SER A 94 10.11 -11.04 2.68
N GLY A 95 10.68 -9.90 2.28
CA GLY A 95 12.04 -9.79 1.74
C GLY A 95 12.16 -10.11 0.25
N GLN A 96 11.06 -10.35 -0.47
CA GLN A 96 11.05 -10.56 -1.93
C GLN A 96 10.98 -9.21 -2.67
N TYR A 97 12.06 -8.44 -2.61
CA TYR A 97 12.07 -7.05 -3.11
C TYR A 97 11.81 -6.91 -4.62
N ALA A 98 12.42 -7.77 -5.46
CA ALA A 98 12.22 -7.72 -6.91
C ALA A 98 10.76 -8.02 -7.31
N GLU A 99 10.14 -9.02 -6.67
CA GLU A 99 8.73 -9.33 -6.89
C GLU A 99 7.83 -8.18 -6.41
N ALA A 100 8.12 -7.63 -5.23
CA ALA A 100 7.40 -6.48 -4.69
C ALA A 100 7.43 -5.28 -5.65
N LEU A 101 8.61 -4.98 -6.21
CA LEU A 101 8.78 -3.89 -7.17
C LEU A 101 7.90 -4.09 -8.41
N GLY A 102 7.86 -5.29 -8.99
CA GLY A 102 7.01 -5.59 -10.13
C GLY A 102 5.50 -5.50 -9.84
N PHE A 103 5.07 -5.76 -8.60
CA PHE A 103 3.68 -5.50 -8.19
C PHE A 103 3.40 -4.01 -7.97
N TYR A 104 4.34 -3.26 -7.37
CA TYR A 104 4.19 -1.81 -7.23
C TYR A 104 4.14 -1.10 -8.59
N GLU A 105 5.00 -1.46 -9.54
CA GLU A 105 5.00 -0.87 -10.88
C GLU A 105 3.67 -1.09 -11.61
N ARG A 106 3.06 -2.28 -11.47
CA ARG A 106 1.72 -2.53 -12.01
C ARG A 106 0.64 -1.67 -11.34
N ALA A 107 0.65 -1.57 -10.01
CA ALA A 107 -0.32 -0.73 -9.29
C ALA A 107 -0.17 0.76 -9.67
N GLU A 108 1.07 1.25 -9.74
CA GLU A 108 1.39 2.63 -10.12
C GLU A 108 0.96 2.94 -11.56
N ALA A 109 1.22 2.04 -12.51
CA ALA A 109 0.79 2.19 -13.89
C ALA A 109 -0.73 2.32 -14.00
N ILE A 110 -1.48 1.43 -13.34
CA ILE A 110 -2.94 1.50 -13.35
C ILE A 110 -3.43 2.84 -12.76
N TYR A 111 -2.91 3.27 -11.62
CA TYR A 111 -3.33 4.55 -11.03
C TYR A 111 -2.99 5.75 -11.91
N ARG A 112 -1.85 5.73 -12.63
CA ARG A 112 -1.52 6.77 -13.61
C ARG A 112 -2.48 6.78 -14.79
N ASP A 113 -2.79 5.61 -15.34
CA ASP A 113 -3.72 5.49 -16.48
C ASP A 113 -5.14 5.97 -16.11
N LEU A 114 -5.52 5.82 -14.85
CA LEU A 114 -6.78 6.33 -14.30
C LEU A 114 -6.74 7.83 -13.92
N GLY A 115 -5.60 8.51 -14.05
CA GLY A 115 -5.42 9.90 -13.61
C GLY A 115 -5.41 10.09 -12.09
N GLN A 116 -5.25 9.01 -11.32
CA GLN A 116 -5.22 9.02 -9.85
C GLN A 116 -3.79 9.29 -9.35
N GLU A 117 -3.28 10.51 -9.59
CA GLU A 117 -1.89 10.88 -9.32
C GLU A 117 -1.47 10.65 -7.85
N VAL A 118 -2.32 11.02 -6.88
CA VAL A 118 -2.04 10.85 -5.45
C VAL A 118 -1.88 9.37 -5.08
N GLU A 119 -2.72 8.48 -5.62
CA GLU A 119 -2.61 7.05 -5.37
C GLU A 119 -1.36 6.45 -6.02
N ALA A 120 -1.02 6.88 -7.24
CA ALA A 120 0.25 6.52 -7.87
C ALA A 120 1.47 7.00 -7.04
N ALA A 121 1.40 8.20 -6.44
CA ALA A 121 2.43 8.71 -5.54
C ALA A 121 2.52 7.93 -4.22
N ARG A 122 1.39 7.46 -3.67
CA ARG A 122 1.38 6.54 -2.51
C ARG A 122 2.14 5.25 -2.82
N ILE A 123 1.98 4.71 -4.03
CA ILE A 123 2.74 3.55 -4.50
C ILE A 123 4.22 3.89 -4.65
N ALA A 124 4.56 5.00 -5.30
CA ALA A 124 5.95 5.43 -5.47
C ALA A 124 6.66 5.60 -4.13
N ARG A 125 6.02 6.20 -3.12
CA ARG A 125 6.58 6.30 -1.76
C ARG A 125 6.97 4.93 -1.21
N ALA A 126 6.12 3.92 -1.37
CA ALA A 126 6.40 2.56 -0.91
C ALA A 126 7.53 1.87 -1.72
N LYS A 127 7.67 2.19 -3.02
CA LYS A 127 8.79 1.72 -3.85
C LYS A 127 10.14 2.26 -3.41
N VAL A 128 10.20 3.47 -2.83
CA VAL A 128 11.47 4.08 -2.36
C VAL A 128 12.22 3.12 -1.43
N ASP A 129 11.51 2.54 -0.46
CA ASP A 129 12.12 1.60 0.49
C ASP A 129 12.60 0.31 -0.21
N VAL A 130 11.80 -0.25 -1.12
CA VAL A 130 12.18 -1.45 -1.88
C VAL A 130 13.42 -1.23 -2.73
N LEU A 131 13.46 -0.12 -3.48
CA LEU A 131 14.60 0.25 -4.31
C LEU A 131 15.86 0.47 -3.45
N MET A 132 15.71 1.10 -2.29
CA MET A 132 16.79 1.27 -1.32
C MET A 132 17.32 -0.09 -0.82
N TYR A 133 16.45 -1.05 -0.49
CA TYR A 133 16.88 -2.40 -0.08
C TYR A 133 17.55 -3.19 -1.22
N MET A 134 17.23 -2.88 -2.47
CA MET A 134 17.88 -3.43 -3.66
C MET A 134 19.20 -2.72 -4.01
N GLY A 135 19.56 -1.65 -3.29
CA GLY A 135 20.75 -0.83 -3.59
C GLY A 135 20.58 0.11 -4.78
N GLU A 136 19.38 0.26 -5.32
CA GLU A 136 19.06 1.16 -6.43
C GLU A 136 18.79 2.60 -5.93
N TYR A 137 19.79 3.20 -5.27
CA TYR A 137 19.62 4.47 -4.54
C TYR A 137 19.26 5.65 -5.46
N GLU A 138 19.87 5.78 -6.62
CA GLU A 138 19.59 6.85 -7.58
C GLU A 138 18.15 6.78 -8.08
N ARG A 139 17.68 5.57 -8.38
CA ARG A 139 16.31 5.33 -8.82
C ARG A 139 15.33 5.59 -7.68
N ALA A 140 15.67 5.22 -6.45
CA ALA A 140 14.87 5.52 -5.27
C ALA A 140 14.72 7.03 -5.06
N LEU A 141 15.80 7.81 -5.21
CA LEU A 141 15.77 9.28 -5.11
C LEU A 141 14.96 9.94 -6.24
N ALA A 142 15.02 9.42 -7.46
CA ALA A 142 14.20 9.90 -8.57
C ALA A 142 12.70 9.65 -8.30
N VAL A 143 12.35 8.45 -7.85
CA VAL A 143 10.96 8.09 -7.46
C VAL A 143 10.47 8.95 -6.30
N ALA A 144 11.32 9.19 -5.29
CA ALA A 144 11.00 10.05 -4.16
C ALA A 144 10.76 11.51 -4.58
N THR A 145 11.53 12.02 -5.54
CA THR A 145 11.37 13.38 -6.08
C THR A 145 10.02 13.55 -6.74
N TRP A 146 9.61 12.59 -7.58
CA TRP A 146 8.29 12.62 -8.19
C TRP A 146 7.15 12.54 -7.16
N ALA A 147 7.25 11.63 -6.17
CA ALA A 147 6.24 11.52 -5.12
C ALA A 147 6.13 12.80 -4.28
N ARG A 148 7.26 13.46 -3.98
CA ARG A 148 7.31 14.76 -3.31
C ARG A 148 6.51 15.82 -4.07
N GLU A 149 6.75 15.96 -5.38
CA GLU A 149 6.07 16.97 -6.21
C GLU A 149 4.56 16.77 -6.22
N VAL A 150 4.11 15.51 -6.33
CA VAL A 150 2.68 15.18 -6.26
C VAL A 150 2.11 15.52 -4.89
N PHE A 151 2.72 15.06 -3.80
CA PHE A 151 2.18 15.32 -2.45
C PHE A 151 2.18 16.81 -2.09
N GLN A 152 3.17 17.58 -2.53
CA GLN A 152 3.16 19.04 -2.38
C GLN A 152 2.02 19.69 -3.17
N ARG A 153 1.82 19.28 -4.43
CA ARG A 153 0.75 19.82 -5.29
C ARG A 153 -0.64 19.60 -4.70
N TYR A 154 -0.87 18.44 -4.09
CA TYR A 154 -2.18 18.04 -3.54
C TYR A 154 -2.34 18.28 -2.02
N GLY A 155 -1.33 18.84 -1.35
CA GLY A 155 -1.40 19.11 0.09
C GLY A 155 -1.38 17.85 0.98
N GLU A 156 -0.80 16.76 0.50
CA GLU A 156 -0.69 15.49 1.23
C GLU A 156 0.54 15.51 2.18
N TRP A 157 0.52 16.43 3.15
CA TRP A 157 1.68 16.76 3.99
C TRP A 157 2.20 15.58 4.81
N LEU A 158 1.31 14.72 5.33
CA LEU A 158 1.72 13.53 6.09
C LEU A 158 2.51 12.55 5.21
N LEU A 159 2.11 12.37 3.96
CA LEU A 159 2.82 11.50 3.02
C LEU A 159 4.13 12.12 2.55
N LEU A 160 4.15 13.44 2.37
CA LEU A 160 5.37 14.18 2.07
C LEU A 160 6.43 13.97 3.17
N ALA A 161 6.05 14.12 4.45
CA ALA A 161 6.96 13.87 5.57
C ALA A 161 7.52 12.43 5.60
N GLN A 162 6.69 11.45 5.21
CA GLN A 162 7.14 10.06 5.06
C GLN A 162 8.13 9.89 3.88
N VAL A 163 7.92 10.59 2.76
CA VAL A 163 8.89 10.62 1.64
C VAL A 163 10.22 11.21 2.11
N GLU A 164 10.21 12.34 2.83
CA GLU A 164 11.42 12.96 3.37
C GLU A 164 12.17 12.02 4.31
N THR A 165 11.44 11.27 5.14
CA THR A 165 12.03 10.23 6.02
C THR A 165 12.70 9.12 5.20
N ASN A 166 12.04 8.63 4.14
CA ASN A 166 12.62 7.60 3.27
C ASN A 166 13.87 8.10 2.54
N VAL A 167 13.90 9.37 2.13
CA VAL A 167 15.11 9.99 1.55
C VAL A 167 16.23 10.12 2.59
N GLY A 168 15.90 10.50 3.83
CA GLY A 168 16.86 10.47 4.94
C GLY A 168 17.48 9.08 5.13
N ASN A 169 16.65 8.02 5.08
CA ASN A 169 17.12 6.63 5.17
C ASN A 169 18.07 6.24 4.03
N ILE A 170 17.81 6.72 2.81
CA ILE A 170 18.72 6.50 1.67
C ILE A 170 20.09 7.13 1.94
N TYR A 171 20.12 8.41 2.33
CA TYR A 171 21.39 9.08 2.63
C TYR A 171 22.11 8.47 3.83
N HIS A 172 21.38 8.02 4.84
CA HIS A 172 21.96 7.30 5.97
C HIS A 172 22.66 6.02 5.51
N ARG A 173 22.04 5.23 4.62
CA ARG A 173 22.64 4.01 4.05
C ARG A 173 23.85 4.28 3.15
N LEU A 174 23.97 5.50 2.62
CA LEU A 174 25.12 5.96 1.85
C LEU A 174 26.22 6.59 2.74
N ASP A 175 26.12 6.46 4.07
CA ASP A 175 27.00 7.11 5.06
C ASP A 175 27.07 8.65 4.95
N ARG A 176 26.05 9.24 4.33
CA ARG A 176 25.86 10.69 4.15
C ARG A 176 25.01 11.26 5.27
N TYR A 177 25.51 11.16 6.50
CA TYR A 177 24.74 11.44 7.71
C TYR A 177 24.28 12.89 7.83
N ARG A 178 25.05 13.86 7.30
CA ARG A 178 24.65 15.28 7.31
C ARG A 178 23.43 15.51 6.43
N GLU A 179 23.43 14.96 5.21
CA GLU A 179 22.24 15.01 4.36
C GLU A 179 21.08 14.27 5.00
N ALA A 180 21.31 13.06 5.52
CA ALA A 180 20.26 12.29 6.20
C ALA A 180 19.56 13.10 7.29
N LEU A 181 20.33 13.77 8.16
CA LEU A 181 19.81 14.62 9.22
C LEU A 181 18.94 15.76 8.66
N GLN A 182 19.38 16.44 7.60
CA GLN A 182 18.59 17.51 6.96
C GLN A 182 17.24 17.03 6.42
N PHE A 183 17.17 15.81 5.90
CA PHE A 183 15.91 15.22 5.43
C PHE A 183 15.02 14.77 6.60
N TYR A 184 15.60 14.24 7.67
CA TYR A 184 14.83 13.92 8.89
C TYR A 184 14.30 15.16 9.59
N GLU A 185 15.06 16.25 9.63
CA GLU A 185 14.64 17.54 10.20
C GLU A 185 13.46 18.11 9.41
N ARG A 186 13.52 18.10 8.07
CA ARG A 186 12.39 18.47 7.21
C ARG A 186 11.15 17.63 7.47
N ALA A 187 11.30 16.30 7.56
CA ALA A 187 10.19 15.42 7.88
C ALA A 187 9.55 15.79 9.23
N ARG A 188 10.37 16.04 10.26
CA ARG A 188 9.94 16.42 11.61
C ARG A 188 9.21 17.76 11.61
N GLU A 189 9.70 18.75 10.88
CA GLU A 189 9.04 20.05 10.73
C GLU A 189 7.64 19.90 10.12
N ILE A 190 7.51 19.12 9.04
CA ILE A 190 6.21 18.86 8.41
C ILE A 190 5.28 18.10 9.37
N PHE A 191 5.76 17.06 10.06
CA PHE A 191 4.96 16.36 11.06
C PHE A 191 4.53 17.28 12.22
N SER A 192 5.39 18.19 12.67
CA SER A 192 5.03 19.14 13.73
C SER A 192 4.00 20.17 13.27
N GLN A 193 4.05 20.58 12.00
CA GLN A 193 3.17 21.60 11.46
C GLN A 193 1.78 21.04 11.10
N TYR A 194 1.72 19.80 10.62
CA TYR A 194 0.50 19.21 10.05
C TYR A 194 0.03 17.91 10.73
N GLY A 195 0.78 17.40 11.70
CA GLY A 195 0.48 16.13 12.39
C GLY A 195 -0.58 16.25 13.49
N ASP A 196 -0.67 17.40 14.16
CA ASP A 196 -1.65 17.64 15.24
C ASP A 196 -3.04 18.02 14.70
N GLU A 197 -3.14 18.48 13.45
CA GLU A 197 -4.41 18.90 12.84
C GLU A 197 -5.28 17.73 12.33
N MET A 198 -4.77 16.50 12.36
CA MET A 198 -5.42 15.31 11.80
C MET A 198 -5.56 14.13 12.79
N GLY A 199 -5.25 14.34 14.08
CA GLY A 199 -5.33 13.34 15.15
C GLY A 199 -6.71 13.19 15.78
#